data_AF-A0A1Q9NW35-F1
#
_entry.id   AF-A0A1Q9NW35-F1
#
_cell.length_a   1.000
_cell.length_b   1.000
_cell.length_c   1.000
_cell.angle_alpha   90.00
_cell.angle_beta   90.00
_cell.angle_gamma   90.00
#
_symmetry.space_group_name_H-M   'P 1'
#
loop_
_entity.id
_entity.type
_entity.pdbx_description
1 polymer ?
#
loop_
_entity_poly.entity_id
_entity_poly.type
_entity_poly.pdbx_seq_one_letter_code
_entity_poly.pdbx_strand_id
1 'polypeptide(L)'
;MNINNTISISNLLQKTEARCDGYRFNHIQMDDLKDLAKWPKFKDKKLSWANFTATTIALQERWYQNSVKPRVAWMAIRSDNAERSLIGRCSVSQPDTGSDLIFGIVLRPDITGKGVGTKVIKAIIRYLFERTSYEGIWLESHIENQIARKVWEKIGFQFISYHYRRAVSGNMDKFAAYRFTREKMQTLPEVEIIEL
;
A
#
# COMPACT_ATOMS: atom_id res chain seq x y z
N MET A 1 4.01 25.78 -14.56
CA MET A 1 3.23 24.52 -14.74
C MET A 1 4.18 23.45 -15.24
N ASN A 2 4.60 22.52 -14.39
CA ASN A 2 5.49 21.42 -14.79
C ASN A 2 4.69 20.32 -15.48
N ILE A 3 5.11 19.96 -16.70
CA ILE A 3 4.44 19.06 -17.64
C ILE A 3 4.72 17.57 -17.33
N ASN A 4 5.26 17.23 -16.16
CA ASN A 4 5.73 15.88 -15.86
C ASN A 4 4.72 14.97 -15.14
N ASN A 5 3.41 15.20 -15.30
CA ASN A 5 2.36 14.40 -14.63
C ASN A 5 1.54 13.49 -15.58
N THR A 6 1.99 13.28 -16.81
CA THR A 6 1.16 12.67 -17.86
C THR A 6 1.13 11.14 -17.82
N ILE A 7 2.03 10.48 -17.07
CA ILE A 7 2.04 9.02 -16.95
C ILE A 7 1.17 8.61 -15.75
N SER A 8 0.08 7.91 -16.07
CA SER A 8 -0.81 7.24 -15.11
C SER A 8 0.01 6.35 -14.16
N ILE A 9 -0.17 6.52 -12.84
CA ILE A 9 0.47 5.68 -11.81
C ILE A 9 0.18 4.19 -12.06
N SER A 10 -1.03 3.88 -12.54
CA SER A 10 -1.41 2.50 -12.84
C SER A 10 -0.57 1.93 -13.98
N ASN A 11 -0.38 2.69 -15.06
CA ASN A 11 0.42 2.23 -16.21
C ASN A 11 1.90 2.07 -15.84
N LEU A 12 2.42 2.95 -14.98
CA LEU A 12 3.81 2.92 -14.53
C LEU A 12 4.12 1.67 -13.69
N LEU A 13 3.27 1.38 -12.70
CA LEU A 13 3.49 0.28 -11.76
C LEU A 13 3.08 -1.08 -12.35
N GLN A 14 2.28 -1.11 -13.43
CA GLN A 14 1.95 -2.33 -14.17
C GLN A 14 3.15 -2.94 -14.92
N LYS A 15 4.12 -2.11 -15.29
CA LYS A 15 5.26 -2.53 -16.14
C LYS A 15 6.54 -2.74 -15.35
N THR A 16 6.47 -2.76 -14.02
CA THR A 16 7.65 -2.86 -13.18
C THR A 16 7.48 -3.83 -12.04
N GLU A 17 8.60 -4.40 -11.64
CA GLU A 17 8.78 -5.14 -10.40
C GLU A 17 9.88 -4.46 -9.59
N ALA A 18 9.67 -4.36 -8.28
CA ALA A 18 10.68 -3.90 -7.34
C ALA A 18 11.09 -5.03 -6.39
N ARG A 19 12.36 -5.10 -5.98
CA ARG A 19 12.89 -6.08 -5.03
C ARG A 19 13.74 -5.42 -3.97
N CYS A 20 13.57 -5.86 -2.72
CA CYS A 20 14.34 -5.39 -1.57
C CYS A 20 14.20 -6.36 -0.40
N ASP A 21 15.30 -6.64 0.32
CA ASP A 21 15.29 -7.39 1.59
C ASP A 21 14.55 -8.75 1.56
N GLY A 22 14.62 -9.47 0.44
CA GLY A 22 13.93 -10.76 0.28
C GLY A 22 12.42 -10.63 0.04
N TYR A 23 11.97 -9.47 -0.43
CA TYR A 23 10.60 -9.21 -0.86
C TYR A 23 10.57 -8.63 -2.26
N ARG A 24 9.47 -8.91 -2.97
CA ARG A 24 9.17 -8.35 -4.28
C ARG A 24 7.80 -7.70 -4.32
N PHE A 25 7.67 -6.68 -5.15
CA PHE A 25 6.49 -5.85 -5.29
C PHE A 25 6.20 -5.62 -6.77
N ASN A 26 5.01 -5.99 -7.23
CA ASN A 26 4.60 -5.84 -8.61
C ASN A 26 3.07 -5.66 -8.68
N HIS A 27 2.55 -5.30 -9.85
CA HIS A 27 1.11 -5.12 -10.03
C HIS A 27 0.33 -6.39 -9.67
N ILE A 28 -0.76 -6.20 -8.92
CA ILE A 28 -1.64 -7.29 -8.53
C ILE A 28 -2.29 -7.90 -9.78
N GLN A 29 -2.32 -9.22 -9.85
CA GLN A 29 -3.00 -9.96 -10.92
C GLN A 29 -4.34 -10.50 -10.44
N MET A 30 -5.24 -10.82 -11.37
CA MET A 30 -6.53 -11.45 -11.04
C MET A 30 -6.35 -12.73 -10.21
N ASP A 31 -5.35 -13.55 -10.56
CA ASP A 31 -5.08 -14.80 -9.86
C ASP A 31 -4.63 -14.60 -8.40
N ASP A 32 -4.03 -13.47 -8.08
CA ASP A 32 -3.63 -13.14 -6.70
C ASP A 32 -4.84 -13.06 -5.77
N LEU A 33 -6.03 -12.73 -6.30
CA LEU A 33 -7.25 -12.59 -5.53
C LEU A 33 -7.74 -13.95 -4.99
N LYS A 34 -7.39 -15.05 -5.67
CA LYS A 34 -7.66 -16.42 -5.19
C LYS A 34 -6.89 -16.70 -3.90
N ASP A 35 -5.67 -16.20 -3.78
CA ASP A 35 -4.85 -16.36 -2.58
C ASP A 35 -5.30 -15.41 -1.47
N LEU A 36 -5.60 -14.14 -1.81
CA LEU A 36 -6.16 -13.19 -0.84
C LEU A 36 -7.46 -13.70 -0.20
N ALA A 37 -8.33 -14.37 -0.97
CA ALA A 37 -9.57 -14.94 -0.46
C ALA A 37 -9.36 -16.09 0.53
N LYS A 38 -8.19 -16.76 0.50
CA LYS A 38 -7.83 -17.85 1.42
C LYS A 38 -7.15 -17.36 2.70
N TRP A 39 -6.81 -16.07 2.79
CA TRP A 39 -6.10 -15.55 3.95
C TRP A 39 -6.91 -15.71 5.24
N PRO A 40 -6.23 -15.93 6.39
CA PRO A 40 -6.90 -15.82 7.66
C PRO A 40 -7.47 -14.41 7.81
N LYS A 41 -8.61 -14.29 8.50
CA LYS A 41 -9.18 -12.98 8.83
C LYS A 41 -8.50 -12.41 10.07
N PHE A 42 -8.37 -11.09 10.11
CA PHE A 42 -8.05 -10.40 11.35
C PHE A 42 -9.12 -10.71 12.41
N LYS A 43 -8.69 -11.29 13.53
CA LYS A 43 -9.56 -11.60 14.68
C LYS A 43 -9.99 -10.34 15.43
N ASP A 44 -9.13 -9.33 15.43
CA ASP A 44 -9.47 -8.02 15.98
C ASP A 44 -10.53 -7.36 15.09
N LYS A 45 -11.72 -7.13 15.67
CA LYS A 45 -12.84 -6.48 14.99
C LYS A 45 -12.46 -5.10 14.46
N LYS A 46 -11.52 -4.39 15.11
CA LYS A 46 -11.02 -3.07 14.69
C LYS A 46 -10.23 -3.11 13.39
N LEU A 47 -9.74 -4.29 13.01
CA LEU A 47 -9.01 -4.54 11.76
C LEU A 47 -9.85 -5.30 10.73
N SER A 48 -11.15 -5.51 11.00
CA SER A 48 -12.03 -6.26 10.10
C SER A 48 -12.17 -5.62 8.71
N TRP A 49 -12.02 -4.29 8.61
CA TRP A 49 -12.00 -3.55 7.36
C TRP A 49 -10.87 -3.97 6.41
N ALA A 50 -9.78 -4.54 6.94
CA ALA A 50 -8.63 -4.99 6.14
C ALA A 50 -8.85 -6.38 5.53
N ASN A 51 -9.85 -7.13 6.00
CA ASN A 51 -10.16 -8.46 5.47
C ASN A 51 -10.62 -8.37 4.01
N PHE A 52 -10.09 -9.25 3.16
CA PHE A 52 -10.53 -9.34 1.78
C PHE A 52 -11.92 -10.00 1.71
N THR A 53 -12.87 -9.34 1.05
CA THR A 53 -14.29 -9.74 1.06
C THR A 53 -14.75 -10.38 -0.25
N ALA A 54 -13.97 -10.27 -1.33
CA ALA A 54 -14.27 -10.89 -2.62
C ALA A 54 -13.92 -12.40 -2.60
N THR A 55 -14.84 -13.19 -2.06
CA THR A 55 -14.64 -14.63 -1.80
C THR A 55 -15.06 -15.53 -2.96
N THR A 56 -15.83 -15.03 -3.92
CA THR A 56 -16.24 -15.76 -5.12
C THR A 56 -15.55 -15.20 -6.36
N ILE A 57 -15.44 -16.01 -7.43
CA ILE A 57 -14.82 -15.58 -8.71
C ILE A 57 -15.50 -14.30 -9.24
N ALA A 58 -16.83 -14.26 -9.28
CA ALA A 58 -17.56 -13.07 -9.74
C ALA A 58 -17.27 -11.81 -8.89
N LEU A 59 -17.11 -11.96 -7.57
CA LEU A 59 -16.73 -10.84 -6.71
C LEU A 59 -15.26 -10.43 -6.90
N GLN A 60 -14.37 -11.38 -7.19
CA GLN A 60 -12.96 -11.13 -7.47
C GLN A 60 -12.81 -10.38 -8.80
N GLU A 61 -13.51 -10.82 -9.84
CA GLU A 61 -13.56 -10.13 -11.13
C GLU A 61 -14.06 -8.70 -10.96
N ARG A 62 -15.17 -8.52 -10.24
CA ARG A 62 -15.71 -7.20 -9.94
C ARG A 62 -14.72 -6.35 -9.14
N TRP A 63 -14.02 -6.92 -8.17
CA TRP A 63 -13.00 -6.19 -7.41
C TRP A 63 -11.85 -5.74 -8.31
N TYR A 64 -11.34 -6.64 -9.15
CA TYR A 64 -10.23 -6.37 -10.06
C TYR A 64 -10.58 -5.26 -11.06
N GLN A 65 -11.73 -5.37 -11.73
CA GLN A 65 -12.19 -4.36 -12.69
C GLN A 65 -12.36 -2.97 -12.02
N ASN A 66 -12.81 -2.92 -10.77
CA ASN A 66 -12.91 -1.67 -10.01
C ASN A 66 -11.56 -1.13 -9.51
N SER A 67 -10.53 -1.98 -9.48
CA SER A 67 -9.20 -1.68 -8.98
C SER A 67 -8.26 -1.16 -10.07
N VAL A 68 -8.51 -1.51 -11.33
CA VAL A 68 -7.77 -1.02 -12.49
C VAL A 68 -8.33 0.33 -12.92
N LYS A 69 -7.78 1.41 -12.37
CA LYS A 69 -8.10 2.80 -12.75
C LYS A 69 -6.81 3.55 -13.08
N PRO A 70 -6.79 4.53 -14.00
CA PRO A 70 -5.56 5.23 -14.36
C PRO A 70 -4.82 5.84 -13.15
N ARG A 71 -5.57 6.39 -12.19
CA ARG A 71 -5.01 7.06 -11.01
C ARG A 71 -4.87 6.15 -9.78
N VAL A 72 -5.15 4.86 -9.90
CA VAL A 72 -5.06 3.91 -8.77
C VAL A 72 -4.33 2.66 -9.23
N ALA A 73 -3.30 2.30 -8.49
CA ALA A 73 -2.57 1.06 -8.67
C ALA A 73 -2.71 0.20 -7.43
N TRP A 74 -2.85 -1.10 -7.64
CA TRP A 74 -2.74 -2.10 -6.60
C TRP A 74 -1.54 -2.97 -6.87
N MET A 75 -0.76 -3.23 -5.84
CA MET A 75 0.43 -4.07 -5.92
C MET A 75 0.31 -5.26 -4.98
N ALA A 76 0.79 -6.40 -5.46
CA ALA A 76 1.08 -7.58 -4.67
C ALA A 76 2.41 -7.40 -3.94
N ILE A 77 2.49 -7.90 -2.71
CA ILE A 77 3.72 -8.00 -1.92
C ILE A 77 3.98 -9.49 -1.71
N ARG A 78 5.13 -9.98 -2.20
CA ARG A 78 5.48 -11.40 -2.12
C ARG A 78 6.83 -11.60 -1.46
N SER A 79 7.05 -12.79 -0.91
CA SER A 79 8.41 -13.23 -0.57
C SER A 79 9.23 -13.37 -1.87
N ASP A 80 10.49 -12.97 -1.82
CA ASP A 80 11.44 -13.16 -2.91
C ASP A 80 12.26 -14.42 -2.66
N ASN A 81 11.55 -15.54 -2.59
CA ASN A 81 12.07 -16.89 -2.48
C ASN A 81 11.38 -17.79 -3.50
N ALA A 82 11.76 -19.07 -3.57
CA ALA A 82 11.20 -20.02 -4.54
C ALA A 82 9.66 -20.13 -4.49
N GLU A 83 9.06 -20.01 -3.30
CA GLU A 83 7.61 -20.12 -3.11
C GLU A 83 6.81 -18.90 -3.59
N ARG A 84 7.43 -17.71 -3.64
CA ARG A 84 6.79 -16.43 -4.04
C ARG A 84 5.44 -16.17 -3.37
N SER A 85 5.32 -16.59 -2.11
CA SER A 85 4.11 -16.48 -1.30
C SER A 85 3.58 -15.05 -1.27
N LEU A 86 2.28 -14.87 -1.53
CA LEU A 86 1.61 -13.59 -1.34
C LEU A 86 1.46 -13.31 0.16
N ILE A 87 2.05 -12.20 0.60
CA ILE A 87 2.13 -11.82 2.01
C ILE A 87 1.50 -10.46 2.30
N GLY A 88 1.19 -9.68 1.27
CA GLY A 88 0.65 -8.35 1.42
C GLY A 88 0.06 -7.83 0.12
N ARG A 89 -0.66 -6.72 0.24
CA ARG A 89 -1.06 -5.88 -0.88
C ARG A 89 -0.99 -4.42 -0.47
N CYS A 90 -0.70 -3.54 -1.40
CA CYS A 90 -0.82 -2.11 -1.20
C CYS A 90 -1.58 -1.43 -2.32
N SER A 91 -2.18 -0.28 -2.00
CA SER A 91 -2.82 0.62 -2.93
C SER A 91 -2.05 1.92 -2.99
N VAL A 92 -1.90 2.46 -4.18
CA VAL A 92 -1.30 3.79 -4.43
C VAL A 92 -2.27 4.57 -5.30
N SER A 93 -2.70 5.72 -4.81
CA SER A 93 -3.62 6.59 -5.54
C SER A 93 -2.98 7.95 -5.81
N GLN A 94 -3.13 8.41 -7.06
CA GLN A 94 -2.69 9.70 -7.52
C GLN A 94 -3.84 10.72 -7.33
N PRO A 95 -3.75 11.67 -6.39
CA PRO A 95 -4.84 12.62 -6.18
C PRO A 95 -4.94 13.59 -7.37
N ASP A 96 -6.14 14.13 -7.61
CA ASP A 96 -6.38 15.11 -8.68
C ASP A 96 -5.59 16.41 -8.48
N THR A 97 -5.38 16.79 -7.22
CA THR A 97 -4.61 17.97 -6.81
C THR A 97 -3.62 17.60 -5.69
N GLY A 98 -2.63 18.46 -5.49
CA GLY A 98 -1.58 18.25 -4.50
C GLY A 98 -0.38 17.46 -5.03
N SER A 99 0.63 17.34 -4.17
CA SER A 99 1.96 16.80 -4.52
C SER A 99 2.29 15.49 -3.81
N ASP A 100 1.32 14.86 -3.13
CA ASP A 100 1.53 13.62 -2.37
C ASP A 100 0.73 12.45 -2.97
N LEU A 101 1.33 11.27 -3.07
CA LEU A 101 0.57 10.04 -3.36
C LEU A 101 -0.16 9.57 -2.12
N ILE A 102 -1.34 8.97 -2.28
CA ILE A 102 -2.09 8.36 -1.18
C ILE A 102 -1.75 6.88 -1.10
N PHE A 103 -1.30 6.42 0.06
CA PHE A 103 -0.84 5.05 0.28
C PHE A 103 -1.70 4.28 1.27
N GLY A 104 -1.95 3.01 0.97
CA GLY A 104 -2.60 2.04 1.85
C GLY A 104 -1.96 0.67 1.73
N ILE A 105 -1.93 -0.10 2.82
CA ILE A 105 -1.30 -1.43 2.84
C ILE A 105 -2.04 -2.36 3.79
N VAL A 106 -2.12 -3.62 3.41
CA VAL A 106 -2.56 -4.73 4.25
C VAL A 106 -1.56 -5.87 4.12
N LEU A 107 -1.08 -6.38 5.26
CA LEU A 107 -0.28 -7.60 5.31
C LEU A 107 -1.15 -8.76 5.78
N ARG A 108 -0.75 -9.97 5.41
CA ARG A 108 -1.41 -11.20 5.86
C ARG A 108 -1.37 -11.28 7.39
N PRO A 109 -2.49 -11.56 8.08
CA PRO A 109 -2.55 -11.40 9.55
C PRO A 109 -1.54 -12.22 10.34
N ASP A 110 -1.25 -13.44 9.88
CA ASP A 110 -0.37 -14.44 10.52
C ASP A 110 1.14 -14.09 10.48
N ILE A 111 1.53 -13.09 9.70
CA ILE A 111 2.94 -12.65 9.58
C ILE A 111 3.23 -11.29 10.23
N THR A 112 2.20 -10.67 10.81
CA THR A 112 2.33 -9.37 11.48
C THR A 112 3.16 -9.49 12.78
N GLY A 113 3.69 -8.37 13.28
CA GLY A 113 4.46 -8.33 14.53
C GLY A 113 5.93 -8.75 14.43
N LYS A 114 6.41 -9.20 13.26
CA LYS A 114 7.81 -9.67 13.05
C LYS A 114 8.73 -8.63 12.37
N GLY A 115 8.34 -7.36 12.36
CA GLY A 115 9.09 -6.28 11.68
C GLY A 115 8.97 -6.28 10.14
N VAL A 116 8.26 -7.24 9.55
CA VAL A 116 8.02 -7.35 8.09
C VAL A 116 7.44 -6.04 7.53
N GLY A 117 6.42 -5.49 8.18
CA GLY A 117 5.76 -4.25 7.73
C GLY A 117 6.72 -3.08 7.58
N THR A 118 7.61 -2.87 8.55
CA THR A 118 8.61 -1.80 8.47
C THR A 118 9.52 -1.95 7.25
N LYS A 119 9.98 -3.17 6.96
CA LYS A 119 10.85 -3.44 5.82
C LYS A 119 10.15 -3.19 4.48
N VAL A 120 8.98 -3.81 4.29
CA VAL A 120 8.25 -3.71 3.01
C VAL A 120 7.74 -2.29 2.75
N ILE A 121 7.26 -1.58 3.77
CA ILE A 121 6.77 -0.20 3.59
C ILE A 121 7.93 0.71 3.17
N LYS A 122 9.11 0.60 3.80
CA LYS A 122 10.29 1.40 3.42
C LYS A 122 10.69 1.17 1.96
N ALA A 123 10.76 -0.09 1.54
CA ALA A 123 11.08 -0.45 0.16
C ALA A 123 10.04 0.08 -0.84
N ILE A 124 8.74 -0.08 -0.54
CA ILE A 124 7.68 0.42 -1.42
C ILE A 124 7.73 1.95 -1.54
N ILE A 125 7.94 2.68 -0.44
CA ILE A 125 8.05 4.15 -0.49
C ILE A 125 9.26 4.58 -1.33
N ARG A 126 10.41 3.92 -1.16
CA ARG A 126 11.60 4.18 -1.98
C ARG A 126 11.27 3.99 -3.46
N TYR A 127 10.72 2.83 -3.80
CA TYR A 127 10.30 2.50 -5.16
C TYR A 127 9.35 3.55 -5.74
N LEU A 128 8.34 4.00 -4.98
CA LEU A 128 7.41 5.02 -5.45
C LEU A 128 8.11 6.37 -5.73
N PHE A 129 9.09 6.76 -4.92
CA PHE A 129 9.85 7.98 -5.18
C PHE A 129 10.84 7.84 -6.34
N GLU A 130 11.42 6.67 -6.58
CA GLU A 130 12.28 6.45 -7.76
C GLU A 130 11.48 6.49 -9.07
N ARG A 131 10.23 6.03 -9.04
CA ARG A 131 9.37 5.95 -10.23
C ARG A 131 8.58 7.21 -10.51
N THR A 132 8.37 8.07 -9.52
CA THR A 132 7.49 9.23 -9.65
C THR A 132 8.21 10.51 -9.27
N SER A 133 7.60 11.67 -9.56
CA SER A 133 8.07 13.00 -9.16
C SER A 133 7.30 13.57 -7.96
N TYR A 134 6.45 12.78 -7.29
CA TYR A 134 5.65 13.24 -6.15
C TYR A 134 6.54 13.62 -4.97
N GLU A 135 6.19 14.69 -4.26
CA GLU A 135 6.98 15.27 -3.16
C GLU A 135 6.76 14.56 -1.82
N GLY A 136 5.72 13.76 -1.72
CA GLY A 136 5.43 13.00 -0.51
C GLY A 136 4.51 11.82 -0.71
N ILE A 137 4.39 11.03 0.36
CA ILE A 137 3.41 9.98 0.54
C ILE A 137 2.54 10.35 1.72
N TRP A 138 1.24 10.41 1.51
CA TRP A 138 0.24 10.66 2.53
C TRP A 138 -0.53 9.38 2.85
N LEU A 139 -0.88 9.19 4.11
CA LEU A 139 -1.78 8.14 4.55
C LEU A 139 -2.56 8.57 5.79
N GLU A 140 -3.59 7.81 6.10
CA GLU A 140 -4.33 7.92 7.35
C GLU A 140 -4.39 6.58 8.07
N SER A 141 -4.48 6.64 9.38
CA SER A 141 -4.68 5.46 10.22
C SER A 141 -5.80 5.73 11.21
N HIS A 142 -6.68 4.74 11.39
CA HIS A 142 -7.70 4.81 12.42
C HIS A 142 -7.04 5.06 13.79
N ILE A 143 -7.62 5.91 14.63
CA ILE A 143 -6.98 6.34 15.89
C ILE A 143 -6.63 5.16 16.81
N GLU A 144 -7.46 4.12 16.78
CA GLU A 144 -7.30 2.91 17.58
C GLU A 144 -6.23 1.95 17.04
N ASN A 145 -5.77 2.11 15.80
CA ASN A 145 -4.72 1.28 15.20
C ASN A 145 -3.32 1.73 15.66
N GLN A 146 -3.08 1.63 16.97
CA GLN A 146 -1.84 2.08 17.60
C GLN A 146 -0.61 1.39 17.01
N ILE A 147 -0.74 0.11 16.61
CA ILE A 147 0.34 -0.66 16.00
C ILE A 147 0.77 -0.02 14.68
N ALA A 148 -0.16 0.26 13.77
CA ALA A 148 0.17 0.91 12.50
C ALA A 148 0.75 2.31 12.72
N ARG A 149 0.18 3.11 13.64
CA ARG A 149 0.68 4.46 13.97
C ARG A 149 2.14 4.46 14.43
N LYS A 150 2.51 3.55 15.34
CA LYS A 150 3.90 3.36 15.76
C LYS A 150 4.81 2.95 14.60
N VAL A 151 4.30 2.14 13.66
CA VAL A 151 5.06 1.76 12.46
C VAL A 151 5.28 2.96 11.54
N TRP A 152 4.27 3.79 11.29
CA TRP A 152 4.42 5.01 10.49
C TRP A 152 5.49 5.94 11.06
N GLU A 153 5.39 6.23 12.36
CA GLU A 153 6.33 7.10 13.07
C GLU A 153 7.75 6.52 13.04
N LYS A 154 7.90 5.20 13.29
CA LYS A 154 9.20 4.50 13.22
C LYS A 154 9.84 4.54 11.84
N ILE A 155 9.04 4.53 10.78
CA ILE A 155 9.54 4.60 9.39
C ILE A 155 10.04 6.00 9.06
N GLY A 156 9.51 7.04 9.72
CA GLY A 156 9.87 8.44 9.49
C GLY A 156 8.72 9.30 8.95
N PHE A 157 7.49 8.74 8.88
CA PHE A 157 6.31 9.57 8.64
C PHE A 157 6.11 10.55 9.78
N GLN A 158 5.76 11.77 9.44
CA GLN A 158 5.39 12.82 10.38
C GLN A 158 3.88 12.84 10.54
N PHE A 159 3.43 12.92 11.79
CA PHE A 159 2.04 13.21 12.11
C PHE A 159 1.69 14.62 11.62
N ILE A 160 0.52 14.76 10.97
CA ILE A 160 0.03 16.03 10.42
C ILE A 160 -1.12 16.56 11.25
N SER A 161 -2.20 15.78 11.36
CA SER A 161 -3.42 16.21 12.03
C SER A 161 -4.32 15.02 12.39
N TYR A 162 -5.36 15.31 13.16
CA TYR A 162 -6.51 14.43 13.28
C TYR A 162 -7.67 14.95 12.45
N HIS A 163 -8.46 14.05 11.88
CA HIS A 163 -9.71 14.38 11.20
C HIS A 163 -10.76 13.31 11.44
N TYR A 164 -12.03 13.68 11.29
CA TYR A 164 -13.14 12.74 11.34
C TYR A 164 -13.61 12.44 9.92
N ARG A 165 -13.89 11.17 9.64
CA ARG A 165 -14.56 10.78 8.41
C ARG A 165 -15.40 9.54 8.61
N ARG A 166 -16.31 9.31 7.66
CA ARG A 166 -17.10 8.08 7.65
C ARG A 166 -16.18 6.88 7.40
N ALA A 167 -16.12 5.96 8.36
CA ALA A 167 -15.42 4.70 8.23
C ALA A 167 -16.25 3.69 7.42
N VAL A 168 -15.63 2.55 7.09
CA VAL A 168 -16.30 1.44 6.38
C VAL A 168 -17.48 0.88 7.18
N SER A 169 -17.43 0.98 8.52
CA SER A 169 -18.53 0.64 9.43
C SER A 169 -19.76 1.53 9.26
N GLY A 170 -19.63 2.69 8.60
CA GLY A 170 -20.66 3.72 8.51
C GLY A 170 -20.58 4.78 9.59
N ASN A 171 -19.78 4.58 10.65
CA ASN A 171 -19.62 5.52 11.75
C ASN A 171 -18.71 6.70 11.37
N MET A 172 -18.87 7.84 12.05
CA MET A 172 -17.95 8.96 11.95
C MET A 172 -16.78 8.71 12.91
N ASP A 173 -15.68 8.19 12.39
CA ASP A 173 -14.54 7.78 13.21
C ASP A 173 -13.36 8.76 13.08
N LYS A 174 -12.50 8.78 14.09
CA LYS A 174 -11.31 9.64 14.14
C LYS A 174 -10.11 8.95 13.50
N PHE A 175 -9.44 9.65 12.61
CA PHE A 175 -8.22 9.21 11.91
C PHE A 175 -7.06 10.17 12.20
N ALA A 176 -5.85 9.62 12.19
CA ALA A 176 -4.60 10.34 12.25
C ALA A 176 -3.98 10.36 10.86
N ALA A 177 -3.70 11.56 10.34
CA ALA A 177 -3.03 11.77 9.07
C ALA A 177 -1.51 11.81 9.24
N TYR A 178 -0.79 11.20 8.31
CA TYR A 178 0.66 11.10 8.30
C TYR A 178 1.22 11.42 6.91
N ARG A 179 2.40 12.03 6.87
CA ARG A 179 3.13 12.34 5.63
C ARG A 179 4.59 11.91 5.70
N PHE A 180 5.09 11.29 4.65
CA PHE A 180 6.52 11.06 4.43
C PHE A 180 6.98 11.92 3.26
N THR A 181 8.08 12.66 3.41
CA THR A 181 8.58 13.58 2.37
C THR A 181 9.67 12.93 1.52
N ARG A 182 9.74 13.30 0.24
CA ARG A 182 10.80 12.87 -0.68
C ARG A 182 12.20 13.20 -0.15
N GLU A 183 12.35 14.32 0.54
CA GLU A 183 13.60 14.73 1.20
C GLU A 183 14.14 13.75 2.24
N LYS A 184 13.36 12.73 2.65
CA LYS A 184 13.79 11.66 3.56
C LYS A 184 14.07 10.35 2.83
N MET A 185 13.95 10.31 1.50
CA MET A 185 14.13 9.11 0.68
C MET A 185 15.49 8.45 0.86
N GLN A 186 16.55 9.23 1.10
CA GLN A 186 17.91 8.77 1.40
C GLN A 186 18.03 7.97 2.71
N THR A 187 16.99 7.99 3.56
CA THR A 187 16.94 7.17 4.79
C THR A 187 16.33 5.78 4.56
N LEU A 188 15.85 5.52 3.34
CA LEU A 188 15.22 4.27 2.93
C LEU A 188 16.26 3.35 2.26
N PRO A 189 16.05 2.02 2.30
CA PRO A 189 16.95 1.09 1.61
C PRO A 189 16.87 1.32 0.10
N GLU A 190 17.97 1.01 -0.60
CA GLU A 190 17.97 0.93 -2.06
C GLU A 190 17.07 -0.21 -2.53
N VAL A 191 16.48 -0.06 -3.72
CA VAL A 191 15.54 -1.03 -4.28
C VAL A 191 15.99 -1.38 -5.70
N GLU A 192 16.01 -2.67 -6.02
CA GLU A 192 16.21 -3.13 -7.39
C GLU A 192 14.90 -2.96 -8.16
N ILE A 193 14.92 -2.30 -9.31
CA ILE A 193 13.76 -2.11 -10.18
C ILE A 193 13.99 -2.81 -11.52
N ILE A 194 13.02 -3.61 -11.92
CA ILE A 194 13.02 -4.42 -13.14
C ILE A 194 11.83 -3.99 -14.00
N GLU A 195 12.07 -3.68 -15.27
CA GLU A 195 11.00 -3.46 -16.26
C GLU A 195 10.51 -4.82 -16.80
N LEU A 196 9.19 -4.97 -16.95
CA LEU A 196 8.49 -6.21 -17.35
C LEU A 196 8.06 -6.21 -18.82
#